data_AF-A0A554LFQ8-F1
#
_entry.id   AF-A0A554LFQ8-F1
#
_cell.length_a   1.000
_cell.length_b   1.000
_cell.length_c   1.000
_cell.angle_alpha   90.00
_cell.angle_beta   90.00
_cell.angle_gamma   90.00
#
_symmetry.space_group_name_H-M   'P 1'
#
loop_
_entity.id
_entity.type
_entity.pdbx_description
1 polymer ?
#
loop_
_entity_poly.entity_id
_entity_poly.type
_entity_poly.pdbx_seq_one_letter_code
_entity_poly.pdbx_strand_id
1 'polypeptide(L)' 'MLKKELRLTKNREIVWMMKNGQRVKGPYFVVIGVKNNFPDFRAAVVIGKTVNVNAVKRNK' A
#
# COMPACT_ATOMS: atom_id res chain seq x y z
N MET A 1 9.40 0.04 -13.03
CA MET A 1 9.31 0.91 -11.84
C MET A 1 8.03 1.75 -11.95
N LEU A 2 7.21 1.86 -10.89
CA LEU A 2 5.93 2.57 -10.95
C LEU A 2 6.14 4.09 -11.09
N LYS A 3 5.40 4.77 -11.98
CA LYS A 3 5.48 6.24 -12.14
C LYS A 3 5.13 6.95 -10.83
N LYS A 4 5.75 8.11 -10.54
CA LYS A 4 5.57 8.84 -9.27
C LYS A 4 4.11 9.23 -9.01
N GLU A 5 3.38 9.61 -10.06
CA GLU A 5 1.96 10.01 -10.02
C GLU A 5 1.01 8.88 -9.60
N LEU A 6 1.41 7.63 -9.87
CA LEU A 6 0.67 6.41 -9.51
C LEU A 6 1.05 5.90 -8.11
N ARG A 7 1.91 6.61 -7.37
CA ARG A 7 2.32 6.22 -6.02
C ARG A 7 1.50 6.98 -4.99
N LEU A 8 0.97 6.24 -4.01
CA LEU A 8 0.40 6.81 -2.82
C LEU A 8 1.53 7.13 -1.83
N THR A 9 1.85 8.40 -1.64
CA THR A 9 3.06 8.84 -0.88
C THR A 9 2.73 9.55 0.43
N LYS A 10 1.53 10.12 0.58
CA LYS A 10 1.18 10.89 1.77
C LYS A 10 0.75 9.97 2.91
N ASN A 11 1.43 10.07 4.04
CA ASN A 11 1.13 9.27 5.22
C ASN A 11 -0.34 9.40 5.68
N ARG A 12 -0.92 10.60 5.62
CA ARG A 12 -2.33 10.84 5.98
C ARG A 12 -3.29 9.99 5.13
N GLU A 13 -3.04 9.88 3.83
CA GLU A 13 -3.89 9.11 2.90
C GLU A 13 -3.75 7.61 3.17
N ILE A 14 -2.52 7.14 3.42
CA ILE A 14 -2.22 5.74 3.77
C ILE A 14 -2.92 5.35 5.07
N VAL A 15 -2.78 6.16 6.12
CA VAL A 15 -3.43 5.92 7.43
C VAL A 15 -4.95 5.94 7.29
N TRP A 16 -5.50 6.86 6.49
CA TRP A 16 -6.93 6.93 6.24
C TRP A 16 -7.45 5.68 5.49
N MET A 17 -6.74 5.23 4.45
CA MET A 17 -7.07 3.97 3.74
C MET A 17 -6.97 2.76 4.67
N MET A 18 -5.94 2.67 5.51
CA MET A 18 -5.82 1.58 6.47
C MET A 18 -7.02 1.50 7.41
N LYS A 19 -7.61 2.64 7.79
CA LYS A 19 -8.77 2.68 8.69
C LYS A 19 -10.10 2.42 7.98
N ASN A 20 -10.32 3.00 6.80
CA ASN A 20 -11.63 3.07 6.14
C ASN A 20 -11.75 2.22 4.87
N GLY A 21 -10.64 1.71 4.34
CA GLY A 21 -10.63 0.95 3.09
C GLY A 21 -11.20 -0.46 3.27
N GLN A 22 -11.80 -0.97 2.19
CA GLN A 22 -12.22 -2.37 2.10
C GLN A 22 -10.96 -3.26 2.08
N ARG A 23 -10.99 -4.32 2.88
CA ARG A 23 -9.84 -5.22 3.05
C ARG A 23 -10.13 -6.58 2.45
N VAL A 24 -9.16 -7.09 1.69
CA VAL A 24 -9.13 -8.47 1.21
C VAL A 24 -7.83 -9.10 1.70
N LYS A 25 -7.95 -10.17 2.49
CA LYS A 25 -6.81 -10.87 3.07
C LYS A 25 -6.46 -12.09 2.22
N GLY A 26 -5.24 -12.12 1.71
CA GLY A 26 -4.62 -13.31 1.15
C GLY A 26 -3.74 -14.03 2.19
N PRO A 27 -3.16 -15.19 1.82
CA PRO A 27 -2.28 -15.95 2.71
C PRO A 27 -0.97 -15.21 3.06
N TYR A 28 -0.48 -14.35 2.16
CA TYR A 28 0.81 -13.66 2.33
C TYR A 28 0.71 -12.13 2.43
N PHE A 29 -0.43 -11.55 2.06
CA PHE A 29 -0.60 -10.10 1.99
C PHE A 29 -2.05 -9.69 2.26
N VAL A 30 -2.24 -8.43 2.60
CA VAL A 30 -3.56 -7.80 2.71
C VAL A 30 -3.63 -6.69 1.67
N VAL A 31 -4.66 -6.71 0.84
CA VAL A 31 -4.99 -5.62 -0.08
C VAL A 31 -6.02 -4.73 0.58
N ILE A 32 -5.77 -3.44 0.62
CA ILE A 32 -6.70 -2.43 1.12
C ILE A 32 -7.04 -1.50 -0.03
N GLY A 33 -8.30 -1.49 -0.43
CA GLY A 33 -8.81 -0.69 -1.54
C GLY A 33 -9.84 0.33 -1.06
N VAL A 34 -9.91 1.46 -1.74
CA VAL A 34 -11.01 2.42 -1.60
C VAL A 34 -11.42 2.88 -2.98
N LYS A 35 -12.73 2.96 -3.23
CA LYS A 35 -13.23 3.57 -4.45
C LYS A 35 -12.96 5.07 -4.35
N ASN A 36 -12.31 5.64 -5.36
CA ASN A 36 -12.06 7.07 -5.46
C ASN A 36 -12.38 7.52 -6.88
N ASN A 37 -12.47 8.84 -7.06
CA ASN A 37 -12.70 9.47 -8.38
C ASN A 37 -11.37 9.96 -8.97
N PHE A 38 -10.24 9.33 -8.64
CA PHE A 38 -8.99 9.68 -9.31
C PHE A 38 -9.02 9.08 -10.72
N PRO A 39 -8.45 9.80 -11.72
CA PRO A 39 -8.37 9.30 -13.09
C PRO A 39 -7.51 8.04 -13.19
N ASP A 40 -6.52 7.91 -12.31
CA ASP A 40 -5.60 6.78 -12.26
C ASP A 40 -5.57 6.12 -10.87
N PHE A 41 -5.27 4.81 -10.86
CA PHE A 41 -5.03 4.10 -9.61
C PHE A 41 -3.76 4.60 -8.94
N ARG A 42 -3.75 4.60 -7.60
CA ARG A 42 -2.55 4.86 -6.80
C ARG A 42 -2.29 3.74 -5.83
N ALA A 43 -1.04 3.36 -5.68
CA ALA A 43 -0.64 2.25 -4.83
C ALA A 43 0.48 2.64 -3.86
N ALA A 44 0.43 2.07 -2.65
CA ALA A 44 1.52 2.03 -1.71
C ALA A 44 1.75 0.58 -1.28
N VAL A 45 3.01 0.23 -1.04
CA VAL A 45 3.38 -1.05 -0.43
C VAL A 45 3.84 -0.76 1.00
N VAL A 46 3.20 -1.40 1.97
CA VAL A 46 3.54 -1.26 3.38
C VAL A 46 4.02 -2.61 3.90
N ILE A 47 5.28 -2.65 4.33
CA ILE A 47 5.91 -3.86 4.88
C ILE A 47 6.33 -3.56 6.32
N GLY A 48 5.76 -4.30 7.27
CA GLY A 48 6.17 -4.20 8.68
C GLY A 48 7.61 -4.66 8.86
N LYS A 49 8.39 -3.95 9.68
CA LYS A 49 9.79 -4.34 9.97
C LYS A 49 9.92 -5.75 10.57
N THR A 50 8.89 -6.20 11.29
CA THR A 50 8.81 -7.54 11.89
C THR A 50 8.59 -8.65 10.87
N VAL A 51 7.97 -8.36 9.71
CA VAL A 51 7.67 -9.35 8.67
C VAL A 51 8.95 -9.79 7.96
N ASN A 52 9.89 -8.86 7.77
CA ASN A 52 11.18 -9.17 7.19
C ASN A 52 12.21 -8.16 7.68
N VAL A 53 13.15 -8.62 8.52
CA VAL A 53 14.22 -7.76 9.05
C VAL A 53 15.23 -7.34 7.97
N ASN A 54 15.40 -8.16 6.91
CA ASN A 54 16.36 -7.90 5.85
C ASN A 54 15.82 -6.85 4.85
N ALA A 55 16.46 -5.68 4.81
CA ALA A 55 16.06 -4.57 3.95
C ALA A 55 16.16 -4.90 2.44
N VAL A 56 17.15 -5.69 2.02
CA VAL A 56 17.33 -6.08 0.62
C VAL A 56 16.16 -6.95 0.17
N LYS A 57 15.72 -7.89 1.01
CA LYS A 57 14.55 -8.73 0.70
C LYS A 57 13.24 -7.93 0.65
N ARG A 58 13.11 -6.80 1.36
CA ARG A 58 11.94 -5.91 1.28
C ARG A 58 11.90 -5.06 0.00
N ASN A 59 13.06 -4.84 -0.63
CA ASN A 59 13.19 -4.02 -1.84
C ASN A 59 13.08 -4.83 -3.14
N LYS A 60 13.16 -6.17 -3.05
CA LYS A 60 12.96 -7.08 -4.19
C LYS A 60 11.48 -7.18 -4.51
#